data_AF-R4T3M2-F1
#
_entry.id   AF-R4T3M2-F1
#
_cell.length_a   1.000
_cell.length_b   1.000
_cell.length_c   1.000
_cell.angle_alpha   90.00
_cell.angle_beta   90.00
_cell.angle_gamma   90.00
#
_symmetry.space_group_name_H-M   'P 1'
#
loop_
_entity.id
_entity.type
_entity.pdbx_description
1 polymer ?
#
loop_
_entity_poly.entity_id
_entity_poly.type
_entity_poly.pdbx_seq_one_letter_code
_entity_poly.pdbx_strand_id
1 'polypeptide(L)'
;MTRSLIADDYISPWDLQDAGPEDFPELHEIRRTGDQAQRNAARALLFALGGPEALGEYDLALVRRLIQGKLADDVPVAMQACEFWYAIPTADQAAVLDAFGLSDPEPVTMSLGTEIWHQRHFGPGHQRCARVYVSPALDGWTLVFGGPSEDAHPADVTDESSWSSEPREHYQAMLANEKVWRRVVRDRCAELSRKFGEAHHYYRSHGDSMTSWCVAENGSLVRFYDNAAPEESVGALPAENDYLLPHEDAPLPEGWADDIHHTEDPLDWQREFVRRYRRLKTEIGFPDHCDADTIAEAVSVHPGKIGPHTRVEGNGVIALTGCGRRYGHPRTLLRGLTYTPPPDRLTLLDEDRT
;
A
#
# COMPACT_ATOMS: atom_id res chain seq x y z
N MET A 1 14.82 16.58 21.72
CA MET A 1 15.63 16.42 20.49
C MET A 1 16.75 17.46 20.38
N THR A 2 16.46 18.77 20.41
CA THR A 2 17.43 19.80 20.02
C THR A 2 18.59 20.00 21.00
N ARG A 3 18.37 19.76 22.29
CA ARG A 3 19.46 19.74 23.28
C ARG A 3 20.49 18.63 23.01
N SER A 4 20.07 17.49 22.45
CA SER A 4 20.96 16.39 22.10
C SER A 4 21.79 16.71 20.85
N LEU A 5 21.18 17.34 19.84
CA LEU A 5 21.85 17.84 18.63
C LEU A 5 22.95 18.89 18.91
N ILE A 6 22.72 19.74 19.91
CA ILE A 6 23.66 20.81 20.32
C ILE A 6 24.79 20.26 21.21
N ALA A 7 24.59 19.08 21.82
CA ALA A 7 25.52 18.48 22.78
C ALA A 7 26.52 17.47 22.17
N ASP A 8 26.60 17.34 20.84
CA ASP A 8 27.36 16.28 20.13
C ASP A 8 26.91 14.84 20.49
N ASP A 9 25.76 14.69 21.14
CA ASP A 9 25.23 13.37 21.50
C ASP A 9 24.49 12.73 20.31
N TYR A 10 24.74 11.43 20.13
CA TYR A 10 24.10 10.57 19.13
C TYR A 10 22.57 10.69 19.20
N ILE A 11 21.94 11.11 18.11
CA ILE A 11 20.47 11.15 18.02
C ILE A 11 19.96 9.73 17.82
N SER A 12 19.19 9.24 18.79
CA SER A 12 18.59 7.92 18.70
C SER A 12 17.40 7.94 17.73
N PRO A 13 17.18 6.86 16.94
CA PRO A 13 15.93 6.66 16.20
C PRO A 13 14.67 6.71 17.08
N TRP A 14 14.80 6.53 18.39
CA TRP A 14 13.70 6.68 19.35
C TRP A 14 13.39 8.15 19.67
N ASP A 15 14.38 9.06 19.61
CA ASP A 15 14.16 10.51 19.78
C ASP A 15 13.37 11.12 18.61
N LEU A 16 13.30 10.41 17.48
CA LEU A 16 12.50 10.77 16.31
C LEU A 16 11.01 10.46 16.45
N GLN A 17 10.61 9.61 17.40
CA GLN A 17 9.20 9.25 17.58
C GLN A 17 8.38 10.41 18.16
N ASP A 18 9.02 11.26 18.96
CA ASP A 18 8.41 12.43 19.58
C ASP A 18 8.60 13.72 18.75
N ALA A 19 9.30 13.64 17.61
CA ALA A 19 9.60 14.78 16.75
C ALA A 19 8.51 14.98 15.69
N GLY A 20 8.14 16.24 15.45
CA GLY A 20 7.03 16.60 14.59
C GLY A 20 7.26 17.88 13.76
N PRO A 21 6.29 18.29 12.94
CA PRO A 21 6.37 19.53 12.16
C PRO A 21 6.68 20.79 12.99
N GLU A 22 6.34 20.79 14.28
CA GLU A 22 6.67 21.82 15.26
C GLU A 22 8.18 22.06 15.44
N ASP A 23 9.02 21.06 15.16
CA ASP A 23 10.47 21.17 15.26
C ASP A 23 11.13 21.80 14.02
N PHE A 24 10.39 21.96 12.91
CA PHE A 24 10.95 22.43 11.64
C PHE A 24 11.63 23.80 11.73
N PRO A 25 11.08 24.83 12.41
CA PRO A 25 11.73 26.13 12.52
C PRO A 25 13.13 26.05 13.14
N GLU A 26 13.30 25.22 14.18
CA GLU A 26 14.58 25.04 14.86
C GLU A 26 15.57 24.24 14.01
N LEU A 27 15.11 23.16 13.36
CA LEU A 27 15.92 22.39 12.42
C LEU A 27 16.39 23.23 11.22
N HIS A 28 15.56 24.13 10.71
CA HIS A 28 15.95 25.08 9.67
C HIS A 28 17.02 26.06 10.15
N GLU A 29 16.93 26.53 11.39
CA GLU A 29 17.94 27.42 11.96
C GLU A 29 19.28 26.70 12.15
N ILE A 30 19.27 25.47 12.69
CA ILE A 30 20.46 24.63 12.81
C ILE A 30 21.09 24.36 11.45
N ARG A 31 20.27 24.06 10.44
CA ARG A 31 20.72 23.87 9.06
C ARG A 31 21.43 25.14 8.50
N ARG A 32 21.05 26.32 8.98
CA ARG A 32 21.60 27.61 8.53
C ARG A 32 22.87 28.01 9.28
N THR A 33 22.92 27.79 10.60
CA THR A 33 23.96 28.37 11.48
C THR A 33 24.87 27.36 12.16
N GLY A 34 24.46 26.09 12.24
CA GLY A 34 25.23 25.02 12.86
C GLY A 34 26.51 24.68 12.09
N ASP A 35 27.36 23.87 12.72
CA ASP A 35 28.54 23.31 12.06
C ASP A 35 28.18 22.25 11.00
N GLN A 36 29.19 21.63 10.37
CA GLN A 36 28.94 20.68 9.30
C GLN A 36 28.14 19.43 9.75
N ALA A 37 28.40 18.92 10.95
CA ALA A 37 27.72 17.73 11.46
C ALA A 37 26.26 18.06 11.80
N GLN A 38 26.05 19.17 12.51
CA GLN A 38 24.72 19.65 12.89
C GLN A 38 23.84 19.97 11.67
N ARG A 39 24.41 20.61 10.64
CA ARG A 39 23.68 20.90 9.38
C ARG A 39 23.26 19.63 8.64
N ASN A 40 24.12 18.61 8.65
CA ASN A 40 23.82 17.32 8.02
C ASN A 40 22.73 16.56 8.80
N ALA A 41 22.82 16.54 10.13
CA ALA A 41 21.82 15.94 10.99
C ALA A 41 20.46 16.64 10.81
N ALA A 42 20.41 17.97 10.88
CA ALA A 42 19.19 18.73 10.65
C ALA A 42 18.57 18.46 9.27
N ARG A 43 19.38 18.31 8.21
CA ARG A 43 18.89 17.92 6.88
C ARG A 43 18.26 16.53 6.88
N ALA A 44 18.91 15.54 7.50
CA ALA A 44 18.38 14.18 7.56
C ALA A 44 17.05 14.13 8.34
N LEU A 45 16.95 14.88 9.44
CA LEU A 45 15.74 14.98 10.26
C LEU A 45 14.59 15.67 9.52
N LEU A 46 14.85 16.82 8.88
CA LEU A 46 13.85 17.50 8.06
C LEU A 46 13.29 16.58 6.98
N PHE A 47 14.18 15.85 6.27
CA PHE A 47 13.76 14.88 5.27
C PHE A 47 12.95 13.73 5.89
N ALA A 48 13.42 13.15 6.99
CA ALA A 48 12.75 12.01 7.63
C ALA A 48 11.36 12.37 8.19
N LEU A 49 11.18 13.59 8.69
CA LEU A 49 9.94 14.03 9.33
C LEU A 49 8.93 14.60 8.33
N GLY A 50 9.39 15.38 7.35
CA GLY A 50 8.52 16.14 6.44
C GLY A 50 8.82 15.98 4.94
N GLY A 51 9.73 15.08 4.57
CA GLY A 51 10.08 14.80 3.18
C GLY A 51 10.86 15.94 2.51
N PRO A 52 10.96 15.91 1.17
CA PRO A 52 11.61 16.95 0.37
C PRO A 52 11.06 18.37 0.64
N GLU A 53 9.76 18.50 0.91
CA GLU A 53 9.11 19.78 1.17
C GLU A 53 9.62 20.46 2.45
N ALA A 54 9.98 19.68 3.47
CA ALA A 54 10.57 20.21 4.70
C ALA A 54 12.03 20.66 4.54
N LEU A 55 12.69 20.35 3.42
CA LEU A 55 14.02 20.88 3.14
C LEU A 55 13.97 22.32 2.60
N GLY A 56 12.84 22.75 2.06
CA GLY A 56 12.65 24.05 1.42
C GLY A 56 12.75 24.02 -0.10
N GLU A 57 12.34 25.11 -0.74
CA GLU A 57 12.08 25.19 -2.19
C GLU A 57 13.27 24.82 -3.07
N TYR A 58 14.50 25.18 -2.66
CA TYR A 58 15.69 24.87 -3.46
C TYR A 58 15.95 23.37 -3.55
N ASP A 59 15.91 22.65 -2.42
CA ASP A 59 16.15 21.21 -2.41
C ASP A 59 14.97 20.46 -3.07
N LEU A 60 13.74 20.92 -2.82
CA LEU A 60 12.56 20.38 -3.49
C LEU A 60 12.68 20.51 -5.02
N ALA A 61 13.16 21.64 -5.53
CA ALA A 61 13.40 21.82 -6.96
C ALA A 61 14.50 20.88 -7.50
N LEU A 62 15.55 20.60 -6.72
CA LEU A 62 16.58 19.63 -7.09
C LEU A 62 16.03 18.20 -7.13
N VAL A 63 15.23 17.81 -6.14
CA VAL A 63 14.57 16.49 -6.10
C VAL A 63 13.62 16.35 -7.28
N ARG A 64 12.78 17.36 -7.56
CA ARG A 64 11.91 17.38 -8.75
C ARG A 64 12.71 17.23 -10.03
N ARG A 65 13.82 17.94 -10.18
CA ARG A 65 14.69 17.82 -11.36
C ARG A 65 15.28 16.42 -11.49
N LEU A 66 15.70 15.80 -10.38
CA LEU A 66 16.18 14.42 -10.37
C LEU A 66 15.09 13.46 -10.84
N ILE A 67 13.87 13.59 -10.30
CA ILE A 67 12.73 12.76 -10.71
C ILE A 67 12.45 12.94 -12.20
N GLN A 68 12.36 14.17 -12.70
CA GLN A 68 12.15 14.43 -14.12
C GLN A 68 13.24 13.83 -15.01
N GLY A 69 14.50 13.88 -14.57
CA GLY A 69 15.60 13.20 -15.27
C GLY A 69 15.50 11.68 -15.26
N LYS A 70 14.85 11.08 -14.25
CA LYS A 70 14.65 9.64 -14.12
C LYS A 70 13.41 9.11 -14.82
N LEU A 71 12.37 9.94 -14.99
CA LEU A 71 11.14 9.55 -15.69
C LEU A 71 11.37 9.10 -17.14
N ALA A 72 12.37 9.68 -17.82
CA ALA A 72 12.67 9.33 -19.22
C ALA A 72 13.16 7.88 -19.39
N ASP A 73 13.79 7.32 -18.36
CA ASP A 73 14.33 5.95 -18.33
C ASP A 73 13.63 5.11 -17.24
N ASP A 74 12.39 5.47 -16.87
CA ASP A 74 11.67 4.75 -15.84
C ASP A 74 11.34 3.33 -16.31
N VAL A 75 11.55 2.37 -15.42
CA VAL A 75 11.38 0.94 -15.73
C VAL A 75 10.17 0.44 -14.95
N PRO A 76 9.24 -0.29 -15.59
CA PRO A 76 8.12 -0.89 -14.88
C PRO A 76 8.62 -1.79 -13.75
N VAL A 77 8.10 -1.54 -12.55
CA VAL A 77 8.38 -2.34 -11.36
C VAL A 77 7.11 -2.99 -10.82
N ALA A 78 7.26 -4.22 -10.35
CA ALA A 78 6.23 -4.92 -9.60
C ALA A 78 5.85 -4.12 -8.35
N MET A 79 4.56 -3.99 -8.11
CA MET A 79 3.99 -3.30 -6.97
C MET A 79 3.42 -4.35 -6.02
N GLN A 80 3.93 -4.42 -4.79
CA GLN A 80 3.39 -5.34 -3.79
C GLN A 80 2.11 -4.76 -3.19
N ALA A 81 0.97 -5.15 -3.76
CA ALA A 81 -0.34 -4.68 -3.32
C ALA A 81 -0.83 -5.45 -2.08
N CYS A 82 -0.22 -5.19 -0.91
CA CYS A 82 -0.73 -5.71 0.37
C CYS A 82 -1.87 -4.87 0.96
N GLU A 83 -2.77 -4.37 0.12
CA GLU A 83 -3.99 -3.66 0.51
C GLU A 83 -4.96 -3.66 -0.69
N PHE A 84 -5.81 -2.64 -0.80
CA PHE A 84 -6.70 -2.45 -1.92
C PHE A 84 -6.13 -1.53 -3.00
N TRP A 85 -6.65 -1.70 -4.21
CA TRP A 85 -6.40 -0.83 -5.36
C TRP A 85 -7.61 -0.82 -6.29
N TYR A 86 -7.73 0.24 -7.09
CA TYR A 86 -8.64 0.28 -8.22
C TYR A 86 -7.89 0.06 -9.52
N ALA A 87 -8.54 -0.57 -10.51
CA ALA A 87 -8.07 -0.63 -11.88
C ALA A 87 -9.12 0.00 -12.81
N ILE A 88 -8.72 1.01 -13.57
CA ILE A 88 -9.58 1.79 -14.46
C ILE A 88 -9.06 1.67 -15.91
N PRO A 89 -9.86 1.24 -16.90
CA PRO A 89 -9.41 0.96 -18.26
C PRO A 89 -9.29 2.25 -19.08
N THR A 90 -8.35 3.10 -18.71
CA THR A 90 -8.08 4.37 -19.39
C THR A 90 -6.62 4.77 -19.25
N ALA A 91 -6.12 5.52 -20.24
CA ALA A 91 -4.87 6.25 -20.17
C ALA A 91 -5.05 7.75 -19.84
N ASP A 92 -6.30 8.21 -19.71
CA ASP A 92 -6.60 9.59 -19.30
C ASP A 92 -6.43 9.76 -17.79
N GLN A 93 -5.18 10.02 -17.38
CA GLN A 93 -4.85 10.24 -15.97
C GLN A 93 -5.58 11.45 -15.38
N ALA A 94 -5.86 12.50 -16.17
CA ALA A 94 -6.58 13.66 -15.67
C ALA A 94 -8.03 13.31 -15.31
N ALA A 95 -8.69 12.48 -16.13
CA ALA A 95 -10.03 11.98 -15.83
C ALA A 95 -10.06 11.09 -14.58
N VAL A 96 -9.01 10.28 -14.36
CA VAL A 96 -8.84 9.48 -13.12
C VAL A 96 -8.67 10.39 -11.92
N LEU A 97 -7.75 11.37 -11.96
CA LEU A 97 -7.55 12.33 -10.87
C LEU A 97 -8.85 13.05 -10.49
N ASP A 98 -9.59 13.53 -11.50
CA ASP A 98 -10.90 14.15 -11.33
C ASP A 98 -11.94 13.21 -10.70
N ALA A 99 -12.04 11.97 -11.20
CA ALA A 99 -13.00 10.98 -10.68
C ALA A 99 -12.76 10.65 -9.21
N PHE A 100 -11.51 10.69 -8.75
CA PHE A 100 -11.12 10.42 -7.37
C PHE A 100 -10.96 11.68 -6.49
N GLY A 101 -11.29 12.87 -7.00
CA GLY A 101 -11.21 14.12 -6.24
C GLY A 101 -9.77 14.51 -5.85
N LEU A 102 -8.80 14.04 -6.63
CA LEU A 102 -7.37 14.16 -6.37
C LEU A 102 -6.85 15.49 -6.89
N SER A 103 -5.90 16.08 -6.17
CA SER A 103 -5.28 17.35 -6.56
C SER A 103 -3.78 17.32 -6.45
N ASP A 104 -3.15 18.38 -6.95
CA ASP A 104 -1.72 18.62 -6.79
C ASP A 104 -0.85 17.44 -7.24
N PRO A 105 -1.10 16.84 -8.42
CA PRO A 105 -0.36 15.67 -8.87
C PRO A 105 1.12 16.03 -9.04
N GLU A 106 1.98 15.27 -8.39
CA GLU A 106 3.43 15.37 -8.52
C GLU A 106 3.94 14.12 -9.26
N PRO A 107 4.59 14.28 -10.44
CA PRO A 107 5.17 13.16 -11.16
C PRO A 107 6.19 12.41 -10.31
N VAL A 108 6.15 11.08 -10.35
CA VAL A 108 7.08 10.19 -9.67
C VAL A 108 7.43 9.02 -10.58
N THR A 109 8.64 8.46 -10.41
CA THR A 109 8.94 7.17 -11.03
C THR A 109 8.06 6.07 -10.41
N MET A 110 7.85 4.96 -11.12
CA MET A 110 7.05 3.84 -10.60
C MET A 110 7.62 3.28 -9.30
N SER A 111 8.94 3.16 -9.20
CA SER A 111 9.61 2.75 -7.96
C SER A 111 9.35 3.72 -6.82
N LEU A 112 9.42 5.03 -7.09
CA LEU A 112 9.20 6.06 -6.08
C LEU A 112 7.73 6.09 -5.63
N GLY A 113 6.79 6.00 -6.57
CA GLY A 113 5.36 5.94 -6.26
C GLY A 113 4.99 4.72 -5.41
N THR A 114 5.57 3.56 -5.74
CA THR A 114 5.42 2.31 -4.97
C THR A 114 5.93 2.47 -3.54
N GLU A 115 7.12 3.06 -3.36
CA GLU A 115 7.69 3.30 -2.03
C GLU A 115 6.83 4.28 -1.20
N ILE A 116 6.43 5.42 -1.79
CA ILE A 116 5.59 6.41 -1.12
C ILE A 116 4.26 5.78 -0.69
N TRP A 117 3.68 4.96 -1.56
CA TRP A 117 2.50 4.17 -1.24
C TRP A 117 2.78 3.29 -0.02
N HIS A 118 3.77 2.40 -0.07
CA HIS A 118 4.10 1.47 1.03
C HIS A 118 4.29 2.14 2.40
N GLN A 119 4.82 3.36 2.46
CA GLN A 119 5.14 4.01 3.73
C GLN A 119 3.93 4.60 4.50
N ARG A 120 2.73 4.59 3.91
CA ARG A 120 1.51 5.16 4.53
C ARG A 120 1.11 4.54 5.88
N HIS A 121 1.57 3.32 6.18
CA HIS A 121 1.11 2.58 7.35
C HIS A 121 1.61 3.17 8.68
N PHE A 122 2.64 4.03 8.64
CA PHE A 122 3.41 4.44 9.81
C PHE A 122 3.02 5.82 10.39
N GLY A 123 1.75 6.22 10.33
CA GLY A 123 1.31 7.52 10.85
C GLY A 123 -0.08 7.53 11.48
N PRO A 124 -0.28 8.22 12.63
CA PRO A 124 -1.60 8.45 13.20
C PRO A 124 -2.45 9.40 12.33
N GLY A 125 -3.77 9.37 12.51
CA GLY A 125 -4.71 10.29 11.87
C GLY A 125 -4.83 10.11 10.35
N HIS A 126 -4.91 11.21 9.61
CA HIS A 126 -5.20 11.21 8.16
C HIS A 126 -4.01 10.85 7.26
N GLN A 127 -2.86 10.45 7.81
CA GLN A 127 -1.68 10.03 7.03
C GLN A 127 -1.99 8.93 6.01
N ARG A 128 -2.86 7.98 6.37
CA ARG A 128 -3.25 6.83 5.53
C ARG A 128 -4.15 7.20 4.35
N CYS A 129 -4.95 8.25 4.49
CA CYS A 129 -5.89 8.71 3.47
C CYS A 129 -5.47 10.04 2.83
N ALA A 130 -4.29 10.57 3.15
CA ALA A 130 -3.84 11.89 2.68
C ALA A 130 -3.42 11.89 1.20
N ARG A 131 -2.91 10.75 0.73
CA ARG A 131 -2.24 10.61 -0.56
C ARG A 131 -2.65 9.32 -1.22
N VAL A 132 -2.62 9.34 -2.55
CA VAL A 132 -2.77 8.16 -3.38
C VAL A 132 -1.67 8.16 -4.44
N TYR A 133 -1.27 6.97 -4.85
CA TYR A 133 -0.44 6.78 -6.01
C TYR A 133 -1.32 6.39 -7.20
N VAL A 134 -1.22 7.15 -8.29
CA VAL A 134 -1.87 6.84 -9.56
C VAL A 134 -0.76 6.42 -10.52
N SER A 135 -0.83 5.18 -11.01
CA SER A 135 0.17 4.64 -11.92
C SER A 135 0.14 5.36 -13.28
N PRO A 136 1.18 5.21 -14.13
CA PRO A 136 0.97 5.36 -15.56
C PRO A 136 -0.06 4.34 -16.06
N ALA A 137 -0.50 4.43 -17.31
CA ALA A 137 -1.32 3.37 -17.88
C ALA A 137 -0.46 2.13 -18.16
N LEU A 138 -0.87 1.00 -17.62
CA LEU A 138 -0.23 -0.31 -17.68
C LEU A 138 -1.13 -1.23 -18.50
N ASP A 139 -0.69 -1.64 -19.68
CA ASP A 139 -1.49 -2.45 -20.60
C ASP A 139 -2.92 -1.90 -20.85
N GLY A 140 -3.05 -0.56 -20.85
CA GLY A 140 -4.33 0.15 -21.02
C GLY A 140 -5.09 0.46 -19.74
N TRP A 141 -4.58 0.06 -18.57
CA TRP A 141 -5.20 0.27 -17.26
C TRP A 141 -4.42 1.26 -16.40
N THR A 142 -5.11 2.24 -15.83
CA THR A 142 -4.55 3.08 -14.75
C THR A 142 -4.93 2.47 -13.41
N LEU A 143 -3.93 2.20 -12.57
CA LEU A 143 -4.11 1.69 -11.22
C LEU A 143 -4.08 2.84 -10.22
N VAL A 144 -4.97 2.79 -9.23
CA VAL A 144 -5.04 3.76 -8.13
C VAL A 144 -4.84 3.04 -6.81
N PHE A 145 -3.74 3.37 -6.14
CA PHE A 145 -3.32 2.79 -4.87
C PHE A 145 -3.56 3.79 -3.73
N GLY A 146 -4.29 3.35 -2.72
CA GLY A 146 -4.68 4.15 -1.57
C GLY A 146 -6.15 4.48 -1.50
N GLY A 147 -6.61 4.79 -0.28
CA GLY A 147 -7.97 5.18 0.01
C GLY A 147 -8.18 6.64 -0.33
N PRO A 148 -8.92 6.96 -1.42
CA PRO A 148 -9.41 8.31 -1.64
C PRO A 148 -10.18 8.75 -0.40
N SER A 149 -10.08 10.02 -0.01
CA SER A 149 -10.66 10.49 1.27
C SER A 149 -12.17 10.25 1.39
N GLU A 150 -12.90 10.29 0.28
CA GLU A 150 -14.35 10.02 0.25
C GLU A 150 -14.65 8.56 0.54
N ASP A 151 -13.85 7.65 -0.02
CA ASP A 151 -13.91 6.20 0.23
C ASP A 151 -13.17 5.81 1.52
N ALA A 152 -12.59 6.76 2.26
CA ALA A 152 -11.88 6.50 3.52
C ALA A 152 -12.60 7.07 4.74
N HIS A 153 -13.68 7.83 4.55
CA HIS A 153 -14.50 8.40 5.63
C HIS A 153 -16.02 8.37 5.32
N PRO A 154 -16.65 7.18 5.19
CA PRO A 154 -18.08 7.08 5.05
C PRO A 154 -18.77 7.59 6.31
N ALA A 155 -19.87 8.31 6.16
CA ALA A 155 -20.60 8.89 7.28
C ALA A 155 -21.11 7.85 8.30
N ASP A 156 -21.34 6.62 7.86
CA ASP A 156 -21.85 5.52 8.69
C ASP A 156 -20.74 4.71 9.38
N VAL A 157 -19.46 5.04 9.15
CA VAL A 157 -18.32 4.38 9.81
C VAL A 157 -18.13 4.98 11.20
N THR A 158 -18.06 4.12 12.21
CA THR A 158 -17.74 4.51 13.58
C THR A 158 -16.23 4.62 13.77
N ASP A 159 -15.76 5.68 14.40
CA ASP A 159 -14.34 5.89 14.68
C ASP A 159 -13.82 4.80 15.63
N GLU A 160 -12.71 4.14 15.28
CA GLU A 160 -12.10 3.06 16.06
C GLU A 160 -11.74 3.50 17.49
N SER A 161 -11.38 4.79 17.68
CA SER A 161 -11.10 5.35 19.01
C SER A 161 -12.33 5.42 19.92
N SER A 162 -13.54 5.32 19.36
CA SER A 162 -14.80 5.29 20.11
C SER A 162 -15.29 3.87 20.43
N TRP A 163 -14.59 2.84 19.94
CA TRP A 163 -15.01 1.46 20.15
C TRP A 163 -14.85 1.05 21.61
N SER A 164 -15.79 0.23 22.07
CA SER A 164 -15.72 -0.40 23.39
C SER A 164 -14.46 -1.26 23.49
N SER A 165 -13.82 -1.27 24.66
CA SER A 165 -12.77 -2.23 24.97
C SER A 165 -13.32 -3.63 25.28
N GLU A 166 -14.64 -3.77 25.45
CA GLU A 166 -15.28 -5.07 25.63
C GLU A 166 -15.20 -5.89 24.34
N PRO A 167 -14.55 -7.08 24.33
CA PRO A 167 -14.19 -7.77 23.09
C PRO A 167 -15.36 -8.07 22.15
N ARG A 168 -16.53 -8.40 22.71
CA ARG A 168 -17.73 -8.69 21.91
C ARG A 168 -18.28 -7.44 21.22
N GLU A 169 -18.35 -6.33 21.94
CA GLU A 169 -18.86 -5.05 21.40
C GLU A 169 -17.87 -4.49 20.38
N HIS A 170 -16.57 -4.59 20.67
CA HIS A 170 -15.49 -4.27 19.74
C HIS A 170 -15.65 -5.03 18.41
N TYR A 171 -15.78 -6.36 18.49
CA TYR A 171 -15.96 -7.20 17.31
C TYR A 171 -17.22 -6.86 16.52
N GLN A 172 -18.33 -6.53 17.21
CA GLN A 172 -19.56 -6.09 16.56
C GLN A 172 -19.40 -4.76 15.83
N ALA A 173 -18.68 -3.80 16.41
CA ALA A 173 -18.38 -2.51 15.77
C ALA A 173 -17.50 -2.70 14.52
N MET A 174 -16.49 -3.56 14.61
CA MET A 174 -15.63 -3.93 13.48
C MET A 174 -16.46 -4.50 12.32
N LEU A 175 -17.29 -5.53 12.57
CA LEU A 175 -18.16 -6.11 11.54
C LEU A 175 -19.14 -5.11 10.94
N ALA A 176 -19.66 -4.17 11.73
CA ALA A 176 -20.55 -3.12 11.26
C ALA A 176 -19.83 -2.16 10.30
N ASN A 177 -18.60 -1.74 10.64
CA ASN A 177 -17.78 -0.92 9.76
C ASN A 177 -17.39 -1.66 8.47
N GLU A 178 -16.97 -2.92 8.56
CA GLU A 178 -16.67 -3.75 7.37
C GLU A 178 -17.86 -3.83 6.41
N LYS A 179 -19.08 -3.99 6.93
CA LYS A 179 -20.29 -3.99 6.11
C LYS A 179 -20.52 -2.66 5.38
N VAL A 180 -20.22 -1.54 6.04
CA VAL A 180 -20.26 -0.21 5.40
C VAL A 180 -19.23 -0.14 4.28
N TRP A 181 -18.00 -0.61 4.50
CA TRP A 181 -16.94 -0.63 3.49
C TRP A 181 -17.31 -1.45 2.26
N ARG A 182 -17.86 -2.66 2.44
CA ARG A 182 -18.34 -3.49 1.32
C ARG A 182 -19.37 -2.77 0.46
N ARG A 183 -20.29 -2.01 1.08
CA ARG A 183 -21.25 -1.18 0.35
C ARG A 183 -20.57 -0.05 -0.43
N VAL A 184 -19.66 0.68 0.21
CA VAL A 184 -18.91 1.78 -0.42
C VAL A 184 -18.16 1.27 -1.66
N VAL A 185 -17.45 0.15 -1.56
CA VAL A 185 -16.73 -0.46 -2.69
C VAL A 185 -17.65 -0.78 -3.86
N ARG A 186 -18.82 -1.40 -3.59
CA ARG A 186 -19.82 -1.72 -4.63
C ARG A 186 -20.35 -0.47 -5.31
N ASP A 187 -20.78 0.51 -4.53
CA ASP A 187 -21.35 1.76 -5.04
C ASP A 187 -20.31 2.54 -5.84
N ARG A 188 -19.06 2.55 -5.36
CA ARG A 188 -17.94 3.25 -6.00
C ARG A 188 -17.53 2.61 -7.31
N CYS A 189 -17.44 1.28 -7.39
CA CYS A 189 -17.17 0.60 -8.66
C CYS A 189 -18.29 0.85 -9.68
N ALA A 190 -19.56 0.79 -9.24
CA ALA A 190 -20.68 1.15 -10.11
C ALA A 190 -20.61 2.61 -10.57
N GLU A 191 -20.21 3.56 -9.71
CA GLU A 191 -20.02 4.95 -10.11
C GLU A 191 -18.92 5.13 -11.15
N LEU A 192 -17.73 4.60 -10.88
CA LEU A 192 -16.58 4.72 -11.76
C LEU A 192 -16.85 4.06 -13.13
N SER A 193 -17.48 2.88 -13.14
CA SER A 193 -17.83 2.20 -14.39
C SER A 193 -18.85 2.95 -15.24
N ARG A 194 -19.70 3.83 -14.68
CA ARG A 194 -20.54 4.75 -15.50
C ARG A 194 -19.69 5.74 -16.29
N LYS A 195 -18.57 6.18 -15.74
CA LYS A 195 -17.68 7.18 -16.36
C LYS A 195 -16.70 6.54 -17.33
N PHE A 196 -16.14 5.38 -16.97
CA PHE A 196 -15.04 4.74 -17.69
C PHE A 196 -15.46 3.49 -18.49
N GLY A 197 -16.74 3.11 -18.46
CA GLY A 197 -17.27 1.90 -19.09
C GLY A 197 -17.08 0.65 -18.22
N GLU A 198 -15.98 0.57 -17.48
CA GLU A 198 -15.67 -0.52 -16.55
C GLU A 198 -14.79 0.01 -15.41
N ALA A 199 -14.88 -0.60 -14.23
CA ALA A 199 -14.06 -0.26 -13.08
C ALA A 199 -13.96 -1.44 -12.12
N HIS A 200 -12.73 -1.73 -11.68
CA HIS A 200 -12.45 -2.81 -10.74
C HIS A 200 -11.90 -2.27 -9.43
N HIS A 201 -12.23 -2.95 -8.35
CA HIS A 201 -11.59 -2.81 -7.05
C HIS A 201 -11.15 -4.17 -6.57
N TYR A 202 -9.96 -4.23 -5.99
CA TYR A 202 -9.33 -5.43 -5.47
C TYR A 202 -8.83 -5.17 -4.07
N TYR A 203 -8.77 -6.20 -3.23
CA TYR A 203 -8.13 -6.16 -1.92
C TYR A 203 -7.41 -7.47 -1.65
N ARG A 204 -6.17 -7.35 -1.15
CA ARG A 204 -5.39 -8.50 -0.68
C ARG A 204 -4.59 -8.14 0.56
N SER A 205 -4.74 -8.94 1.60
CA SER A 205 -3.81 -8.95 2.73
C SER A 205 -2.77 -10.05 2.51
N HIS A 206 -1.49 -9.74 2.70
CA HIS A 206 -0.41 -10.74 2.70
C HIS A 206 -0.17 -11.34 4.11
N GLY A 207 -0.72 -10.71 5.15
CA GLY A 207 -0.58 -11.16 6.54
C GLY A 207 -1.60 -12.24 6.92
N ASP A 208 -2.67 -12.36 6.15
CA ASP A 208 -3.77 -13.30 6.39
C ASP A 208 -4.37 -13.75 5.03
N SER A 209 -5.46 -14.51 5.09
CA SER A 209 -6.13 -15.03 3.88
C SER A 209 -7.16 -14.07 3.29
N MET A 210 -7.33 -12.86 3.82
CA MET A 210 -8.37 -11.91 3.39
C MET A 210 -8.14 -11.45 1.96
N THR A 211 -9.21 -11.51 1.17
CA THR A 211 -9.21 -11.05 -0.20
C THR A 211 -10.63 -10.75 -0.68
N SER A 212 -10.76 -9.73 -1.51
CA SER A 212 -12.03 -9.35 -2.13
C SER A 212 -11.80 -8.74 -3.51
N TRP A 213 -12.81 -8.81 -4.36
CA TRP A 213 -12.84 -8.13 -5.65
C TRP A 213 -14.23 -7.67 -6.02
N CYS A 214 -14.30 -6.56 -6.73
CA CYS A 214 -15.51 -5.93 -7.21
C CYS A 214 -15.27 -5.51 -8.66
N VAL A 215 -16.14 -5.95 -9.57
CA VAL A 215 -16.09 -5.64 -11.00
C VAL A 215 -17.45 -5.06 -11.40
N ALA A 216 -17.43 -3.88 -12.00
CA ALA A 216 -18.62 -3.21 -12.49
C ALA A 216 -18.42 -2.75 -13.94
N GLU A 217 -19.50 -2.84 -14.72
CA GLU A 217 -19.54 -2.43 -16.13
C GLU A 217 -20.75 -1.50 -16.34
N ASN A 218 -20.51 -0.38 -17.03
CA ASN A 218 -21.53 0.58 -17.45
C ASN A 218 -22.51 0.98 -16.33
N GLY A 219 -22.02 1.08 -15.10
CA GLY A 219 -22.81 1.45 -13.94
C GLY A 219 -23.52 0.34 -13.20
N SER A 220 -23.32 -0.92 -13.62
CA SER A 220 -23.93 -2.09 -13.00
C SER A 220 -22.84 -3.00 -12.44
N LEU A 221 -23.09 -3.53 -11.24
CA LEU A 221 -22.21 -4.50 -10.62
C LEU A 221 -22.29 -5.84 -11.38
N VAL A 222 -21.16 -6.33 -11.88
CA VAL A 222 -21.03 -7.62 -12.57
C VAL A 222 -20.66 -8.70 -11.57
N ARG A 223 -19.65 -8.42 -10.72
CA ARG A 223 -19.19 -9.31 -9.67
C ARG A 223 -18.86 -8.53 -8.41
N PHE A 224 -19.28 -9.05 -7.27
CA PHE A 224 -18.72 -8.67 -5.97
C PHE A 224 -18.46 -9.93 -5.15
N TYR A 225 -17.24 -10.07 -4.64
CA TYR A 225 -16.83 -11.15 -3.78
C TYR A 225 -16.00 -10.61 -2.62
N ASP A 226 -16.26 -11.10 -1.41
CA ASP A 226 -15.46 -10.84 -0.21
C ASP A 226 -15.41 -12.13 0.60
N ASN A 227 -14.22 -12.63 0.90
CA ASN A 227 -14.08 -13.91 1.59
C ASN A 227 -14.54 -13.89 3.06
N ALA A 228 -14.65 -12.71 3.68
CA ALA A 228 -15.20 -12.59 5.03
C ALA A 228 -16.74 -12.57 5.06
N ALA A 229 -17.39 -12.38 3.91
CA ALA A 229 -18.84 -12.40 3.77
C ALA A 229 -19.25 -13.01 2.42
N PRO A 230 -18.90 -14.28 2.15
CA PRO A 230 -19.15 -14.92 0.86
C PRO A 230 -20.65 -14.96 0.50
N GLU A 231 -21.54 -14.95 1.49
CA GLU A 231 -22.99 -14.89 1.32
C GLU A 231 -23.50 -13.54 0.75
N GLU A 232 -22.71 -12.47 0.84
CA GLU A 232 -23.01 -11.18 0.20
C GLU A 232 -22.57 -11.13 -1.28
N SER A 233 -22.04 -12.22 -1.82
CA SER A 233 -21.54 -12.29 -3.19
C SER A 233 -22.61 -11.98 -4.23
N VAL A 234 -22.21 -11.25 -5.28
CA VAL A 234 -23.04 -10.96 -6.45
C VAL A 234 -22.33 -11.46 -7.69
N GLY A 235 -23.06 -12.13 -8.60
CA GLY A 235 -22.57 -12.57 -9.89
C GLY A 235 -21.45 -13.63 -9.82
N ALA A 236 -20.84 -13.90 -10.98
CA ALA A 236 -19.69 -14.78 -11.15
C ALA A 236 -18.84 -14.25 -12.32
N LEU A 237 -17.52 -14.47 -12.28
CA LEU A 237 -16.62 -14.11 -13.39
C LEU A 237 -16.15 -15.36 -14.12
N PRO A 238 -16.02 -15.33 -15.47
CA PRO A 238 -15.38 -16.42 -16.20
C PRO A 238 -13.97 -16.74 -15.71
N ALA A 239 -13.24 -15.73 -15.21
CA ALA A 239 -11.91 -15.87 -14.61
C ALA A 239 -11.89 -16.73 -13.32
N GLU A 240 -13.05 -16.98 -12.70
CA GLU A 240 -13.17 -17.80 -11.49
C GLU A 240 -13.35 -19.29 -11.83
N ASN A 241 -13.73 -19.64 -13.07
CA ASN A 241 -14.19 -20.99 -13.42
C ASN A 241 -13.14 -22.10 -13.22
N ASP A 242 -11.85 -21.76 -13.33
CA ASP A 242 -10.74 -22.70 -13.20
C ASP A 242 -10.12 -22.69 -11.79
N TYR A 243 -10.81 -22.08 -10.81
CA TYR A 243 -10.33 -21.91 -9.45
C TYR A 243 -11.41 -22.25 -8.42
N LEU A 244 -10.97 -22.54 -7.19
CA LEU A 244 -11.83 -22.51 -6.01
C LEU A 244 -11.88 -21.07 -5.48
N LEU A 245 -13.06 -20.62 -5.04
CA LEU A 245 -13.17 -19.37 -4.30
C LEU A 245 -12.54 -19.54 -2.91
N PRO A 246 -11.93 -18.50 -2.31
CA PRO A 246 -11.24 -18.59 -1.02
C PRO A 246 -12.02 -19.22 0.14
N HIS A 247 -13.34 -19.17 0.13
CA HIS A 247 -14.20 -19.75 1.19
C HIS A 247 -14.59 -21.21 0.91
N GLU A 248 -14.32 -21.73 -0.29
CA GLU A 248 -14.64 -23.10 -0.66
C GLU A 248 -13.57 -24.05 -0.14
N ASP A 249 -14.01 -25.14 0.49
CA ASP A 249 -13.10 -26.17 0.96
C ASP A 249 -12.46 -26.90 -0.23
N ALA A 250 -11.16 -27.16 -0.11
CA ALA A 250 -10.50 -28.09 -1.04
C ALA A 250 -11.18 -29.46 -0.91
N PRO A 251 -11.49 -30.16 -2.04
CA PRO A 251 -12.20 -31.43 -2.04
C PRO A 251 -11.28 -32.59 -1.62
N LEU A 252 -10.75 -32.50 -0.40
CA LEU A 252 -9.83 -33.46 0.18
C LEU A 252 -10.61 -34.63 0.80
N PRO A 253 -10.06 -35.85 0.80
CA PRO A 253 -10.67 -36.99 1.48
C PRO A 253 -10.90 -36.71 2.97
N GLU A 254 -11.98 -37.24 3.52
CA GLU A 254 -12.21 -37.19 4.97
C GLU A 254 -11.03 -37.83 5.71
N GLY A 255 -10.59 -37.19 6.80
CA GLY A 255 -9.46 -37.65 7.61
C GLY A 255 -8.10 -37.61 6.92
N TRP A 256 -7.95 -36.89 5.80
CA TRP A 256 -6.69 -36.85 5.04
C TRP A 256 -5.49 -36.36 5.87
N ALA A 257 -5.71 -35.65 6.98
CA ALA A 257 -4.67 -35.12 7.86
C ALA A 257 -4.64 -35.76 9.26
N ASP A 258 -5.54 -36.71 9.57
CA ASP A 258 -5.74 -37.22 10.94
C ASP A 258 -4.53 -37.96 11.51
N ASP A 259 -3.70 -38.54 10.64
CA ASP A 259 -2.47 -39.26 10.99
C ASP A 259 -1.22 -38.37 10.94
N ILE A 260 -1.35 -37.06 10.70
CA ILE A 260 -0.24 -36.12 10.81
C ILE A 260 -0.03 -35.80 12.29
N HIS A 261 1.05 -36.33 12.86
CA HIS A 261 1.36 -36.11 14.27
C HIS A 261 1.81 -34.67 14.55
N HIS A 262 1.19 -34.03 15.55
CA HIS A 262 1.70 -32.80 16.13
C HIS A 262 3.00 -33.10 16.91
N THR A 263 4.10 -32.54 16.44
CA THR A 263 5.43 -32.63 17.05
C THR A 263 5.70 -31.46 18.00
N GLU A 264 6.72 -31.58 18.85
CA GLU A 264 7.18 -30.47 19.71
C GLU A 264 7.70 -29.28 18.88
N ASP A 265 8.23 -29.53 17.68
CA ASP A 265 8.56 -28.49 16.70
C ASP A 265 7.33 -28.16 15.83
N PRO A 266 6.78 -26.93 15.90
CA PRO A 266 5.67 -26.50 15.05
C PRO A 266 5.96 -26.53 13.54
N LEU A 267 7.23 -26.46 13.13
CA LEU A 267 7.59 -26.45 11.71
C LEU A 267 7.52 -27.84 11.09
N ASP A 268 7.75 -28.89 11.87
CA ASP A 268 7.75 -30.28 11.38
C ASP A 268 6.34 -30.73 10.96
N TRP A 269 5.33 -30.49 11.80
CA TRP A 269 3.95 -30.80 11.45
C TRP A 269 3.46 -29.95 10.26
N GLN A 270 3.82 -28.66 10.20
CA GLN A 270 3.47 -27.78 9.07
C GLN A 270 4.09 -28.28 7.75
N ARG A 271 5.36 -28.70 7.77
CA ARG A 271 6.03 -29.25 6.60
C ARG A 271 5.35 -30.52 6.10
N GLU A 272 5.00 -31.43 7.01
CA GLU A 272 4.31 -32.68 6.62
C GLU A 272 2.90 -32.39 6.08
N PHE A 273 2.16 -31.49 6.72
CA PHE A 273 0.85 -31.02 6.25
C PHE A 273 0.94 -30.48 4.82
N VAL A 274 1.85 -29.54 4.57
CA VAL A 274 2.07 -28.95 3.24
C VAL A 274 2.51 -30.01 2.22
N ARG A 275 3.41 -30.93 2.61
CA ARG A 275 3.88 -32.01 1.74
C ARG A 275 2.72 -32.91 1.30
N ARG A 276 1.91 -33.36 2.25
CA ARG A 276 0.78 -34.27 1.99
C ARG A 276 -0.32 -33.57 1.19
N TYR A 277 -0.65 -32.33 1.55
CA TYR A 277 -1.59 -31.50 0.79
C TYR A 277 -1.17 -31.38 -0.69
N ARG A 278 0.10 -31.04 -0.96
CA ARG A 278 0.62 -30.93 -2.34
C ARG A 278 0.58 -32.25 -3.10
N ARG A 279 0.88 -33.37 -2.43
CA ARG A 279 0.77 -34.71 -3.04
C ARG A 279 -0.68 -35.00 -3.43
N LEU A 280 -1.63 -34.85 -2.50
CA LEU A 280 -3.06 -35.10 -2.76
C LEU A 280 -3.61 -34.17 -3.83
N LYS A 281 -3.23 -32.89 -3.82
CA LYS A 281 -3.58 -31.95 -4.88
C LYS A 281 -3.13 -32.44 -6.26
N THR A 282 -1.92 -32.98 -6.36
CA THR A 282 -1.40 -33.54 -7.62
C THR A 282 -2.14 -34.83 -8.02
N GLU A 283 -2.44 -35.71 -7.06
CA GLU A 283 -3.11 -36.99 -7.29
C GLU A 283 -4.59 -36.84 -7.68
N ILE A 284 -5.30 -35.94 -7.00
CA ILE A 284 -6.75 -35.69 -7.18
C ILE A 284 -7.00 -34.68 -8.31
N GLY A 285 -6.07 -33.74 -8.53
CA GLY A 285 -6.16 -32.74 -9.60
C GLY A 285 -7.23 -31.69 -9.36
N PHE A 286 -7.47 -31.29 -8.11
CA PHE A 286 -8.40 -30.18 -7.82
C PHE A 286 -7.74 -28.80 -8.02
N PRO A 287 -8.52 -27.76 -8.35
CA PRO A 287 -8.00 -26.44 -8.68
C PRO A 287 -7.32 -25.70 -7.53
N ASP A 288 -6.55 -24.67 -7.87
CA ASP A 288 -6.02 -23.71 -6.90
C ASP A 288 -7.13 -22.79 -6.41
N HIS A 289 -6.95 -22.21 -5.23
CA HIS A 289 -7.78 -21.08 -4.80
C HIS A 289 -7.36 -19.83 -5.56
N CYS A 290 -8.33 -19.08 -6.09
CA CYS A 290 -8.05 -17.75 -6.62
C CYS A 290 -8.01 -16.71 -5.50
N ASP A 291 -7.37 -15.58 -5.78
CA ASP A 291 -7.41 -14.38 -4.96
C ASP A 291 -7.51 -13.13 -5.85
N ALA A 292 -7.55 -11.95 -5.23
CA ALA A 292 -7.66 -10.69 -5.95
C ALA A 292 -6.56 -10.48 -7.00
N ASP A 293 -5.33 -10.94 -6.74
CA ASP A 293 -4.23 -10.88 -7.70
C ASP A 293 -4.47 -11.79 -8.91
N THR A 294 -4.94 -13.01 -8.66
CA THR A 294 -5.32 -13.98 -9.70
C THR A 294 -6.43 -13.40 -10.60
N ILE A 295 -7.46 -12.79 -10.00
CA ILE A 295 -8.55 -12.17 -10.77
C ILE A 295 -8.06 -10.94 -11.52
N ALA A 296 -7.26 -10.07 -10.88
CA ALA A 296 -6.70 -8.89 -11.52
C ALA A 296 -5.83 -9.25 -12.73
N GLU A 297 -5.04 -10.32 -12.65
CA GLU A 297 -4.26 -10.82 -13.79
C GLU A 297 -5.15 -11.23 -14.97
N ALA A 298 -6.28 -11.87 -14.69
CA ALA A 298 -7.15 -12.42 -15.73
C ALA A 298 -7.98 -11.35 -16.44
N VAL A 299 -8.43 -10.31 -15.74
CA VAL A 299 -9.38 -9.32 -16.29
C VAL A 299 -8.86 -7.88 -16.34
N SER A 300 -7.69 -7.58 -15.76
CA SER A 300 -7.07 -6.24 -15.83
C SER A 300 -5.53 -6.31 -15.79
N VAL A 301 -4.91 -5.90 -14.69
CA VAL A 301 -3.45 -5.93 -14.47
C VAL A 301 -3.16 -6.40 -13.06
N HIS A 302 -2.29 -7.41 -12.93
CA HIS A 302 -1.76 -7.85 -11.65
C HIS A 302 -0.57 -6.97 -11.22
N PRO A 303 -0.68 -6.22 -10.10
CA PRO A 303 0.37 -5.30 -9.67
C PRO A 303 1.74 -5.97 -9.43
N GLY A 304 1.74 -7.20 -8.91
CA GLY A 304 2.96 -7.97 -8.61
C GLY A 304 3.68 -8.55 -9.84
N LYS A 305 3.05 -8.51 -11.03
CA LYS A 305 3.63 -9.03 -12.29
C LYS A 305 4.06 -7.95 -13.27
N ILE A 306 3.94 -6.68 -12.90
CA ILE A 306 4.45 -5.56 -13.70
C ILE A 306 5.96 -5.71 -13.88
N GLY A 307 6.42 -5.58 -15.14
CA GLY A 307 7.83 -5.73 -15.47
C GLY A 307 8.15 -5.31 -16.90
N PRO A 308 9.32 -5.70 -17.44
CA PRO A 308 9.79 -5.25 -18.76
C PRO A 308 8.86 -5.54 -19.96
N HIS A 309 7.87 -6.41 -19.79
CA HIS A 309 6.90 -6.77 -20.82
C HIS A 309 5.58 -5.99 -20.71
N THR A 310 5.34 -5.28 -19.61
CA THR A 310 4.16 -4.44 -19.42
C THR A 310 4.28 -3.19 -20.29
N ARG A 311 3.29 -2.92 -21.13
CA ARG A 311 3.23 -1.67 -21.89
C ARG A 311 2.93 -0.53 -20.93
N VAL A 312 3.76 0.51 -20.95
CA VAL A 312 3.61 1.71 -20.11
C VAL A 312 3.32 2.92 -20.99
N GLU A 313 2.33 3.72 -20.59
CA GLU A 313 1.98 5.00 -21.22
C GLU A 313 1.79 6.10 -20.16
N GLY A 314 2.50 7.22 -20.34
CA GLY A 314 2.52 8.32 -19.38
C GLY A 314 3.48 8.08 -18.20
N ASN A 315 3.30 8.85 -17.13
CA ASN A 315 4.10 8.76 -15.90
C ASN A 315 3.17 8.55 -14.69
N GLY A 316 3.67 7.90 -13.64
CA GLY A 316 2.97 7.84 -12.37
C GLY A 316 2.95 9.19 -11.65
N VAL A 317 1.95 9.41 -10.80
CA VAL A 317 1.86 10.61 -9.96
C VAL A 317 1.46 10.25 -8.53
N ILE A 318 1.99 10.99 -7.56
CA ILE A 318 1.40 11.07 -6.22
C ILE A 318 0.46 12.28 -6.20
N ALA A 319 -0.75 12.09 -5.71
CA ALA A 319 -1.73 13.15 -5.60
C ALA A 319 -2.33 13.23 -4.20
N LEU A 320 -2.73 14.43 -3.80
CA LEU A 320 -3.40 14.68 -2.53
C LEU A 320 -4.88 14.37 -2.63
N THR A 321 -5.42 13.73 -1.61
CA THR A 321 -6.87 13.59 -1.42
C THR A 321 -7.45 14.86 -0.78
N GLY A 322 -8.78 14.89 -0.57
CA GLY A 322 -9.43 15.92 0.23
C GLY A 322 -8.87 16.02 1.66
N CYS A 323 -8.54 14.88 2.28
CA CYS A 323 -7.88 14.87 3.59
C CYS A 323 -6.45 15.42 3.49
N GLY A 324 -5.68 15.02 2.48
CA GLY A 324 -4.33 15.53 2.25
C GLY A 324 -4.28 17.06 2.22
N ARG A 325 -5.19 17.67 1.45
CA ARG A 325 -5.33 19.13 1.38
C ARG A 325 -5.77 19.75 2.71
N ARG A 326 -6.85 19.22 3.32
CA ARG A 326 -7.46 19.80 4.51
C ARG A 326 -6.48 19.85 5.70
N TYR A 327 -5.66 18.82 5.86
CA TYR A 327 -4.72 18.69 6.97
C TYR A 327 -3.29 19.11 6.61
N GLY A 328 -3.08 19.67 5.41
CA GLY A 328 -1.78 20.21 4.99
C GLY A 328 -0.68 19.16 4.85
N HIS A 329 -1.02 17.95 4.42
CA HIS A 329 -0.03 16.90 4.23
C HIS A 329 0.92 17.24 3.06
N PRO A 330 2.23 16.97 3.20
CA PRO A 330 3.17 17.10 2.09
C PRO A 330 2.84 16.09 0.97
N ARG A 331 3.19 16.44 -0.26
CA ARG A 331 2.85 15.67 -1.47
C ARG A 331 3.75 14.45 -1.57
N THR A 332 5.06 14.64 -1.40
CA THR A 332 6.11 13.65 -1.62
C THR A 332 6.74 13.14 -0.33
N LEU A 333 5.95 12.96 0.74
CA LEU A 333 6.50 12.44 2.00
C LEU A 333 7.19 11.09 1.76
N LEU A 334 8.51 11.11 1.83
CA LEU A 334 9.41 9.98 1.83
C LEU A 334 9.97 9.87 3.25
N ARG A 335 9.34 9.06 4.09
CA ARG A 335 9.93 8.71 5.38
C ARG A 335 11.05 7.71 5.14
N GLY A 336 12.13 7.79 5.92
CA GLY A 336 13.05 6.65 6.02
C GLY A 336 14.03 6.41 4.86
N LEU A 337 14.39 7.40 4.02
CA LEU A 337 15.77 7.40 3.52
C LEU A 337 16.67 7.81 4.69
N THR A 338 16.90 6.89 5.61
CA THR A 338 18.00 7.03 6.54
C THR A 338 19.27 7.11 5.69
N TYR A 339 19.91 8.28 5.67
CA TYR A 339 21.30 8.37 5.27
C TYR A 339 22.06 7.43 6.21
N THR A 340 22.33 6.21 5.75
CA THR A 340 23.38 5.40 6.36
C THR A 340 24.67 6.09 5.92
N PRO A 341 25.44 6.73 6.83
CA PRO A 341 26.76 7.19 6.44
C PRO A 341 27.52 6.00 5.84
N PRO A 342 28.36 6.22 4.82
CA PRO A 342 29.22 5.15 4.33
C PRO A 342 29.90 4.53 5.57
N PRO A 343 29.91 3.19 5.71
CA PRO A 343 30.60 2.58 6.83
C PRO A 343 32.02 3.14 6.82
N ASP A 344 32.50 3.59 7.98
CA ASP A 344 33.89 3.98 8.13
C ASP A 344 34.73 2.89 7.49
N ARG A 345 35.66 3.29 6.61
CA ARG A 345 36.61 2.36 6.00
C ARG A 345 37.19 1.54 7.15
N LEU A 346 36.81 0.26 7.22
CA LEU A 346 37.43 -0.70 8.11
C LEU A 346 38.93 -0.65 7.82
N THR A 347 39.67 -0.01 8.72
CA THR A 347 41.11 -0.17 8.78
C THR A 347 41.36 -1.64 9.10
N LEU A 348 42.12 -2.29 8.24
CA LEU A 348 42.50 -3.71 8.20
C LEU A 348 43.27 -4.21 9.45
N LEU A 349 42.96 -3.73 10.66
CA LEU A 349 43.77 -3.97 11.87
C LEU A 349 42.97 -4.21 13.15
N ASP A 350 41.79 -4.81 13.08
CA ASP A 350 41.12 -5.37 14.27
C ASP A 350 40.67 -6.84 14.06
N GLU A 351 41.54 -7.62 13.42
CA GLU A 351 41.62 -9.07 13.70
C GLU A 351 42.45 -9.26 14.97
N ASP A 352 41.82 -9.09 16.14
CA ASP A 352 42.15 -9.82 17.36
C ASP A 352 41.33 -9.26 18.52
N ARG A 353 40.19 -9.92 18.82
CA ARG A 353 39.78 -10.27 20.20
C ARG A 353 38.50 -11.10 20.26
N THR A 354 38.75 -12.41 20.40
CA THR A 354 37.97 -13.48 21.07
C THR A 354 36.55 -13.76 20.63
#